data_AF-A0A7X7F182-F1
#
_entry.id   AF-A0A7X7F182-F1
#
_cell.length_a   1.000
_cell.length_b   1.000
_cell.length_c   1.000
_cell.angle_alpha   90.00
_cell.angle_beta   90.00
_cell.angle_gamma   90.00
#
_symmetry.space_group_name_H-M   'P 1'
#
loop_
_entity.id
_entity.type
_entity.pdbx_description
1 polymer ?
#
loop_
_entity_poly.entity_id
_entity_poly.type
_entity_poly.pdbx_seq_one_letter_code
_entity_poly.pdbx_strand_id
1 'polypeptide(L)'
;MRSLHPRSILPLAMAAVFLAASIASAATVVWDGGDGNDPSLATAANWVGDTLPATGDDVQFDGNVNTSPVTGGANRQYLSLAFNEGAAAFTIGGSDTITLTLVKDSSLPYANTLVNNSNQTQTFEAPVLFKGTSTNGSYAAIHALSGDLVFNGQLSLNTLRNLRVVAPDHTIQFNGKLNASGTNTQSMNIYSGVIQLNADNSDTWKTRIGVNGTAIVQLNVDGAGGASTANTAQALLVTGGTENQGTLELRNDTTTNKWIEIQGRWEDIRNVAQVRSIGNNTLQGRIYTTAAAATDGYVNIDSAAGTLTLSNAIEQIQIRTQLIRFRGAGDIDLTGAASSLCGVGGTNRIWKVAKLGAGTLTYDSVGVTYTGDTAVFEGTLALTTTGGSALAGSPRLTVADGATLDVSAVAPDVIDVDFTLSAAQTLGGGGTVKGNVAVAAGGSLLPGRTVDEAVAAYEDSTGSLSINGDLALDGTLVWSLGALSEVNPGVDFDTLSVTGNVALGENSQLALDFSLLDESMRPDAATPHSFWFSQHSWKVIDAGDNDGGTNFAGISEVATPEGWSFMTVVGTGEDAGSVYLVYVPEPSMCTLLLLAAAGWLVGRGGKR
;
A
#
# COMPACT_ATOMS: atom_id res chain seq x y z
N MET A 1 -78.93 -77.66 24.02
CA MET A 1 -79.18 -78.35 22.74
C MET A 1 -78.63 -77.47 21.61
N ARG A 2 -77.86 -78.08 20.68
CA ARG A 2 -77.72 -77.77 19.23
C ARG A 2 -77.95 -76.31 18.79
N SER A 3 -77.14 -75.63 18.00
CA SER A 3 -76.41 -76.12 16.81
C SER A 3 -75.70 -74.93 16.13
N LEU A 4 -74.42 -75.13 15.79
CA LEU A 4 -73.71 -74.84 14.52
C LEU A 4 -73.72 -73.43 13.89
N HIS A 5 -72.48 -72.95 13.66
CA HIS A 5 -72.03 -71.85 12.79
C HIS A 5 -72.41 -72.01 11.31
N PRO A 6 -72.28 -70.96 10.47
CA PRO A 6 -71.00 -70.61 9.78
C PRO A 6 -70.84 -69.07 9.60
N ARG A 7 -69.78 -68.41 9.09
CA ARG A 7 -68.35 -68.62 8.76
C ARG A 7 -67.80 -67.24 8.32
N SER A 8 -66.52 -66.92 8.63
CA SER A 8 -65.55 -66.05 7.89
C SER A 8 -65.95 -64.60 7.56
N ILE A 9 -65.15 -63.55 7.77
CA ILE A 9 -63.88 -63.23 7.06
C ILE A 9 -62.85 -62.58 8.00
N LEU A 10 -61.59 -62.83 7.66
CA LEU A 10 -60.29 -62.57 8.30
C LEU A 10 -59.81 -61.07 8.15
N PRO A 11 -58.55 -60.68 8.50
CA PRO A 11 -58.18 -59.84 9.64
C PRO A 11 -57.51 -58.49 9.25
N LEU A 12 -57.19 -57.61 10.20
CA LEU A 12 -56.13 -56.61 9.99
C LEU A 12 -55.33 -56.37 11.27
N ALA A 13 -54.13 -56.93 11.29
CA ALA A 13 -53.07 -56.57 12.21
C ALA A 13 -52.45 -55.25 11.74
N MET A 14 -52.39 -54.24 12.62
CA MET A 14 -51.64 -53.01 12.36
C MET A 14 -50.57 -52.89 13.45
N ALA A 15 -49.44 -53.56 13.23
CA ALA A 15 -48.22 -53.31 13.96
C ALA A 15 -47.63 -52.00 13.44
N ALA A 16 -47.79 -50.92 14.22
CA ALA A 16 -47.11 -49.66 13.96
C ALA A 16 -45.62 -49.84 14.27
N VAL A 17 -44.83 -50.12 13.22
CA VAL A 17 -43.39 -49.93 13.24
C VAL A 17 -43.14 -48.42 13.29
N PHE A 18 -42.94 -47.89 14.51
CA PHE A 18 -42.27 -46.59 14.68
C PHE A 18 -40.82 -46.78 14.24
N LEU A 19 -40.56 -46.58 12.95
CA LEU A 19 -39.21 -46.35 12.44
C LEU A 19 -38.83 -44.93 12.89
N ALA A 20 -38.39 -44.80 14.14
CA ALA A 20 -37.61 -43.64 14.54
C ALA A 20 -36.33 -43.71 13.70
N ALA A 21 -36.27 -42.92 12.63
CA ALA A 21 -35.00 -42.53 12.04
C ALA A 21 -34.27 -41.74 13.12
N SER A 22 -33.53 -42.45 13.97
CA SER A 22 -32.50 -41.86 14.81
C SER A 22 -31.55 -41.15 13.86
N ILE A 23 -31.68 -39.83 13.81
CA ILE A 23 -30.64 -38.94 13.33
C ILE A 23 -29.40 -39.31 14.16
N ALA A 24 -28.47 -40.05 13.57
CA ALA A 24 -27.21 -40.36 14.21
C ALA A 24 -26.47 -39.04 14.36
N SER A 25 -26.40 -38.52 15.59
CA SER A 25 -25.46 -37.46 15.93
C SER A 25 -24.05 -38.05 15.82
N ALA A 26 -23.11 -37.28 15.28
CA ALA A 26 -21.68 -37.58 15.43
C ALA A 26 -21.35 -37.77 16.92
N ALA A 27 -20.58 -38.80 17.26
CA ALA A 27 -20.13 -39.01 18.64
C ALA A 27 -18.87 -38.18 18.89
N THR A 28 -18.69 -37.70 20.13
CA THR A 28 -17.42 -37.14 20.57
C THR A 28 -16.58 -38.24 21.18
N VAL A 29 -15.37 -38.47 20.66
CA VAL A 29 -14.43 -39.49 21.12
C VAL A 29 -13.15 -38.81 21.60
N VAL A 30 -12.74 -39.08 22.84
CA VAL A 30 -11.63 -38.39 23.51
C VAL A 30 -10.41 -39.30 23.53
N TRP A 31 -9.25 -38.76 23.15
CA TRP A 31 -7.95 -39.39 23.31
C TRP A 31 -7.55 -39.31 24.79
N ASP A 32 -7.29 -40.47 25.40
CA ASP A 32 -6.73 -40.55 26.75
C ASP A 32 -5.28 -41.08 26.76
N GLY A 33 -4.78 -41.52 25.61
CA GLY A 33 -3.42 -42.03 25.44
C GLY A 33 -3.19 -43.40 26.07
N GLY A 34 -4.23 -44.05 26.61
CA GLY A 34 -4.17 -45.40 27.14
C GLY A 34 -3.11 -45.60 28.22
N ASP A 35 -2.37 -46.70 28.13
CA ASP A 35 -1.32 -47.08 29.08
C ASP A 35 0.04 -46.40 28.83
N GLY A 36 0.15 -45.58 27.78
CA GLY A 36 1.39 -44.90 27.42
C GLY A 36 2.36 -45.71 26.53
N ASN A 37 2.04 -46.96 26.15
CA ASN A 37 3.01 -47.85 25.48
C ASN A 37 2.86 -47.93 23.95
N ASP A 38 1.66 -47.69 23.43
CA ASP A 38 1.39 -47.67 21.99
C ASP A 38 0.80 -46.31 21.60
N PRO A 39 1.51 -45.45 20.87
CA PRO A 39 1.00 -44.12 20.49
C PRO A 39 0.06 -44.14 19.28
N SER A 40 -0.35 -45.30 18.77
CA SER A 40 -1.14 -45.39 17.55
C SER A 40 -2.57 -44.86 17.70
N LEU A 41 -3.00 -43.99 16.79
CA LEU A 41 -4.40 -43.58 16.58
C LEU A 41 -5.29 -44.77 16.15
N ALA A 42 -4.67 -45.89 15.73
CA ALA A 42 -5.34 -47.14 15.37
C ALA A 42 -5.67 -48.04 16.56
N THR A 43 -5.16 -47.72 17.75
CA THR A 43 -5.26 -48.58 18.92
C THR A 43 -6.42 -48.12 19.79
N ALA A 44 -7.43 -48.99 19.91
CA ALA A 44 -8.68 -48.65 20.57
C ALA A 44 -8.48 -48.26 22.04
N ALA A 45 -7.51 -48.87 22.72
CA ALA A 45 -7.17 -48.61 24.12
C ALA A 45 -6.60 -47.21 24.41
N ASN A 46 -6.34 -46.38 23.38
CA ASN A 46 -5.89 -45.00 23.54
C ASN A 46 -7.04 -43.97 23.49
N TRP A 47 -8.27 -44.46 23.40
CA TRP A 47 -9.47 -43.66 23.33
C TRP A 47 -10.37 -44.00 24.50
N VAL A 48 -11.00 -42.98 25.09
CA VAL A 48 -11.93 -43.14 26.20
C VAL A 48 -13.03 -44.13 25.82
N GLY A 49 -13.17 -45.19 26.62
CA GLY A 49 -14.12 -46.28 26.35
C GLY A 49 -13.57 -47.37 25.43
N ASP A 50 -12.26 -47.40 25.21
CA ASP A 50 -11.53 -48.42 24.44
C ASP A 50 -12.12 -48.66 23.05
N THR A 51 -12.62 -47.60 22.41
CA THR A 51 -13.34 -47.67 21.14
C THR A 51 -12.76 -46.66 20.15
N LEU A 52 -12.43 -47.14 18.95
CA LEU A 52 -11.90 -46.27 17.89
C LEU A 52 -12.97 -45.27 17.41
N PRO A 53 -12.58 -44.02 17.12
CA PRO A 53 -13.47 -43.09 16.44
C PRO A 53 -13.90 -43.64 15.08
N ALA A 54 -15.20 -43.57 14.80
CA ALA A 54 -15.78 -43.88 13.51
C ALA A 54 -15.65 -42.70 12.54
N THR A 55 -15.86 -42.97 11.25
CA THR A 55 -15.92 -41.91 10.24
C THR A 55 -17.04 -40.92 10.56
N GLY A 56 -16.68 -39.64 10.71
CA GLY A 56 -17.63 -38.57 11.00
C GLY A 56 -17.85 -38.31 12.49
N ASP A 57 -17.05 -38.92 13.37
CA ASP A 57 -17.00 -38.54 14.78
C ASP A 57 -16.16 -37.27 15.00
N ASP A 58 -16.45 -36.56 16.08
CA ASP A 58 -15.62 -35.48 16.59
C ASP A 58 -14.55 -36.05 17.50
N VAL A 59 -13.28 -35.77 17.23
CA VAL A 59 -12.17 -36.24 18.07
C VAL A 59 -11.59 -35.11 18.92
N GLN A 60 -11.33 -35.41 20.19
CA GLN A 60 -10.77 -34.46 21.16
C GLN A 60 -9.48 -35.03 21.75
N PHE A 61 -8.43 -34.21 21.75
CA PHE A 61 -7.18 -34.52 22.43
C PHE A 61 -7.14 -33.76 23.75
N ASP A 62 -7.33 -34.52 24.83
CA ASP A 62 -7.35 -34.01 26.19
C ASP A 62 -6.19 -34.63 26.98
N GLY A 63 -5.71 -33.92 28.00
CA GLY A 63 -4.71 -34.45 28.92
C GLY A 63 -3.27 -34.44 28.38
N ASN A 64 -2.43 -35.31 28.94
CA ASN A 64 -0.97 -35.20 28.90
C ASN A 64 -0.24 -36.56 28.70
N VAL A 65 -0.97 -37.61 28.32
CA VAL A 65 -0.42 -38.95 28.09
C VAL A 65 -0.34 -39.22 26.59
N ASN A 66 0.74 -39.90 26.15
CA ASN A 66 1.03 -40.18 24.75
C ASN A 66 0.85 -38.96 23.83
N THR A 67 1.55 -37.88 24.16
CA THR A 67 1.49 -36.61 23.43
C THR A 67 2.19 -36.63 22.06
N SER A 68 2.52 -37.80 21.54
CA SER A 68 3.11 -37.97 20.20
C SER A 68 2.43 -39.10 19.43
N PRO A 69 1.10 -39.02 19.20
CA PRO A 69 0.37 -40.11 18.57
C PRO A 69 0.74 -40.26 17.08
N VAL A 70 0.55 -41.46 16.52
CA VAL A 70 0.86 -41.76 15.10
C VAL A 70 -0.34 -42.35 14.35
N THR A 71 -0.49 -42.06 13.05
CA THR A 71 -1.67 -42.51 12.26
C THR A 71 -1.87 -44.03 12.12
N GLY A 72 -0.82 -44.82 12.34
CA GLY A 72 -0.93 -46.27 12.54
C GLY A 72 -1.29 -47.11 11.31
N GLY A 73 -0.96 -46.67 10.09
CA GLY A 73 -1.03 -47.48 8.86
C GLY A 73 -2.35 -47.41 8.07
N ALA A 74 -3.23 -46.46 8.40
CA ALA A 74 -4.45 -46.19 7.64
C ALA A 74 -4.87 -44.72 7.78
N ASN A 75 -5.48 -44.17 6.71
CA ASN A 75 -6.06 -42.83 6.73
C ASN A 75 -7.13 -42.73 7.82
N ARG A 76 -7.04 -41.69 8.66
CA ARG A 76 -8.03 -41.40 9.70
C ARG A 76 -9.08 -40.44 9.17
N GLN A 77 -10.35 -40.66 9.51
CA GLN A 77 -11.44 -39.82 9.00
C GLN A 77 -12.31 -39.35 10.15
N TYR A 78 -12.34 -38.05 10.37
CA TYR A 78 -13.10 -37.40 11.44
C TYR A 78 -14.01 -36.32 10.85
N LEU A 79 -14.99 -35.89 11.64
CA LEU A 79 -15.77 -34.68 11.37
C LEU A 79 -14.94 -33.46 11.79
N SER A 80 -14.53 -33.41 13.06
CA SER A 80 -13.70 -32.35 13.63
C SER A 80 -12.57 -32.90 14.51
N LEU A 81 -11.56 -32.08 14.78
CA LEU A 81 -10.47 -32.36 15.71
C LEU A 81 -10.25 -31.14 16.61
N ALA A 82 -10.30 -31.32 17.93
CA ALA A 82 -10.02 -30.27 18.90
C ALA A 82 -8.93 -30.66 19.91
N PHE A 83 -8.10 -29.70 20.29
CA PHE A 83 -7.28 -29.75 21.49
C PHE A 83 -7.94 -28.83 22.52
N ASN A 84 -8.50 -29.40 23.59
CA ASN A 84 -9.26 -28.62 24.56
C ASN A 84 -8.34 -27.87 25.54
N GLU A 85 -8.95 -26.99 26.34
CA GLU A 85 -8.25 -26.31 27.43
C GLU A 85 -7.58 -27.33 28.36
N GLY A 86 -6.29 -27.13 28.64
CA GLY A 86 -5.50 -28.03 29.49
C GLY A 86 -4.84 -29.21 28.77
N ALA A 87 -5.07 -29.40 27.46
CA ALA A 87 -4.34 -30.38 26.67
C ALA A 87 -2.84 -30.02 26.62
N ALA A 88 -1.95 -31.03 26.75
CA ALA A 88 -0.52 -30.86 26.60
C ALA A 88 -0.13 -30.50 25.15
N ALA A 89 1.16 -30.28 24.90
CA ALA A 89 1.68 -30.09 23.54
C ALA A 89 1.72 -31.44 22.81
N PHE A 90 0.79 -31.67 21.88
CA PHE A 90 0.74 -32.86 21.04
C PHE A 90 1.53 -32.67 19.73
N THR A 91 2.20 -33.73 19.30
CA THR A 91 2.85 -33.86 17.99
C THR A 91 2.31 -35.09 17.27
N ILE A 92 1.33 -34.90 16.38
CA ILE A 92 0.68 -36.00 15.66
C ILE A 92 1.48 -36.37 14.42
N GLY A 93 2.08 -37.56 14.41
CA GLY A 93 2.92 -38.07 13.32
C GLY A 93 2.35 -39.26 12.55
N GLY A 94 3.21 -39.87 11.73
CA GLY A 94 2.84 -40.93 10.80
C GLY A 94 2.72 -40.46 9.35
N SER A 95 2.69 -41.41 8.42
CA SER A 95 2.67 -41.14 6.97
C SER A 95 1.26 -41.06 6.38
N ASP A 96 0.25 -41.56 7.09
CA ASP A 96 -1.11 -41.57 6.58
C ASP A 96 -1.78 -40.22 6.81
N THR A 97 -2.81 -39.93 6.02
CA THR A 97 -3.48 -38.64 6.08
C THR A 97 -4.57 -38.64 7.16
N ILE A 98 -4.60 -37.57 7.97
CA ILE A 98 -5.74 -37.22 8.82
C ILE A 98 -6.73 -36.45 7.97
N THR A 99 -7.92 -37.00 7.75
CA THR A 99 -8.96 -36.40 6.90
C THR A 99 -10.09 -35.84 7.73
N LEU A 100 -10.35 -34.54 7.60
CA LEU A 100 -11.51 -33.86 8.18
C LEU A 100 -12.58 -33.70 7.10
N THR A 101 -13.66 -34.46 7.22
CA THR A 101 -14.70 -34.56 6.19
C THR A 101 -15.89 -33.67 6.55
N LEU A 102 -16.16 -32.67 5.71
CA LEU A 102 -17.39 -31.89 5.78
C LEU A 102 -18.57 -32.82 5.51
N VAL A 103 -19.34 -33.12 6.54
CA VAL A 103 -20.63 -33.79 6.39
C VAL A 103 -21.68 -32.73 6.04
N LYS A 104 -22.47 -32.99 5.01
CA LYS A 104 -23.55 -32.09 4.58
C LYS A 104 -24.63 -32.06 5.66
N ASP A 105 -24.52 -31.12 6.57
CA ASP A 105 -25.61 -30.76 7.47
C ASP A 105 -26.08 -29.33 7.15
N SER A 106 -27.33 -29.21 6.71
CA SER A 106 -27.97 -27.92 6.46
C SER A 106 -28.26 -27.10 7.72
N SER A 107 -28.01 -27.66 8.91
CA SER A 107 -28.27 -27.01 10.21
C SER A 107 -27.01 -26.51 10.93
N LEU A 108 -25.80 -26.91 10.50
CA LEU A 108 -24.55 -26.50 11.12
C LEU A 108 -23.67 -25.68 10.15
N PRO A 109 -23.42 -24.39 10.43
CA PRO A 109 -22.55 -23.57 9.58
C PRO A 109 -21.06 -23.97 9.64
N TYR A 110 -20.67 -24.83 10.59
CA TYR A 110 -19.31 -25.31 10.82
C TYR A 110 -19.33 -26.84 10.95
N ALA A 111 -18.98 -27.59 9.90
CA ALA A 111 -19.08 -29.06 9.94
C ALA A 111 -17.76 -29.78 9.65
N ASN A 112 -16.61 -29.09 9.64
CA ASN A 112 -15.29 -29.71 9.76
C ASN A 112 -14.24 -28.70 10.24
N THR A 113 -14.00 -28.71 11.54
CA THR A 113 -13.11 -27.76 12.21
C THR A 113 -11.91 -28.45 12.84
N LEU A 114 -10.73 -27.88 12.63
CA LEU A 114 -9.55 -28.15 13.43
C LEU A 114 -9.38 -26.99 14.42
N VAL A 115 -9.34 -27.27 15.72
CA VAL A 115 -9.32 -26.23 16.75
C VAL A 115 -8.23 -26.49 17.78
N ASN A 116 -7.42 -25.46 18.07
CA ASN A 116 -6.56 -25.43 19.25
C ASN A 116 -7.11 -24.44 20.28
N ASN A 117 -7.76 -24.97 21.33
CA ASN A 117 -8.19 -24.23 22.51
C ASN A 117 -7.19 -24.39 23.68
N SER A 118 -6.13 -25.19 23.51
CA SER A 118 -5.03 -25.27 24.47
C SER A 118 -4.08 -24.08 24.30
N ASN A 119 -3.45 -23.67 25.40
CA ASN A 119 -2.37 -22.68 25.38
C ASN A 119 -1.03 -23.23 24.87
N GLN A 120 -0.97 -24.53 24.57
CA GLN A 120 0.20 -25.18 24.01
C GLN A 120 0.16 -25.17 22.48
N THR A 121 1.34 -25.09 21.87
CA THR A 121 1.50 -25.31 20.43
C THR A 121 1.19 -26.77 20.08
N GLN A 122 0.35 -26.99 19.07
CA GLN A 122 0.03 -28.33 18.57
C GLN A 122 0.63 -28.53 17.19
N THR A 123 1.26 -29.68 16.97
CA THR A 123 2.04 -29.96 15.77
C THR A 123 1.47 -31.15 15.00
N PHE A 124 1.33 -30.98 13.69
CA PHE A 124 0.97 -32.02 12.74
C PHE A 124 2.18 -32.33 11.85
N GLU A 125 2.86 -33.44 12.14
CA GLU A 125 3.86 -34.05 11.26
C GLU A 125 3.18 -34.88 10.16
N ALA A 126 2.03 -35.47 10.47
CA ALA A 126 1.21 -36.20 9.51
C ALA A 126 0.51 -35.25 8.50
N PRO A 127 0.28 -35.67 7.26
CA PRO A 127 -0.54 -34.92 6.31
C PRO A 127 -1.97 -34.71 6.81
N VAL A 128 -2.52 -33.51 6.58
CA VAL A 128 -3.91 -33.17 6.92
C VAL A 128 -4.68 -32.85 5.64
N LEU A 129 -5.87 -33.44 5.50
CA LEU A 129 -6.75 -33.25 4.35
C LEU A 129 -8.11 -32.75 4.80
N PHE A 130 -8.51 -31.57 4.32
CA PHE A 130 -9.90 -31.13 4.39
C PHE A 130 -10.65 -31.59 3.14
N LYS A 131 -11.72 -32.34 3.33
CA LYS A 131 -12.51 -32.94 2.24
C LYS A 131 -13.97 -32.54 2.33
N GLY A 132 -14.61 -32.26 1.20
CA GLY A 132 -16.06 -32.20 1.08
C GLY A 132 -16.57 -31.05 0.23
N THR A 133 -17.84 -31.10 -0.14
CA THR A 133 -18.46 -30.09 -1.02
C THR A 133 -19.15 -29.01 -0.21
N SER A 134 -18.57 -27.80 -0.19
CA SER A 134 -19.23 -26.63 0.41
C SER A 134 -20.40 -26.16 -0.46
N THR A 135 -21.59 -26.05 0.12
CA THR A 135 -22.69 -25.22 -0.41
C THR A 135 -22.57 -23.78 0.12
N ASN A 136 -23.31 -22.82 -0.44
CA ASN A 136 -23.31 -21.43 0.05
C ASN A 136 -23.54 -21.39 1.57
N GLY A 137 -22.57 -20.87 2.32
CA GLY A 137 -22.63 -20.73 3.78
C GLY A 137 -21.88 -21.79 4.59
N SER A 138 -21.46 -22.91 4.00
CA SER A 138 -20.68 -23.95 4.69
C SER A 138 -19.19 -23.82 4.36
N TYR A 139 -18.33 -23.90 5.37
CA TYR A 139 -16.87 -23.89 5.22
C TYR A 139 -16.21 -24.84 6.20
N ALA A 140 -15.02 -25.30 5.83
CA ALA A 140 -14.10 -25.90 6.79
C ALA A 140 -13.35 -24.79 7.54
N ALA A 141 -12.85 -25.09 8.74
CA ALA A 141 -12.07 -24.12 9.48
C ALA A 141 -10.83 -24.69 10.17
N ILE A 142 -9.79 -23.87 10.26
CA ILE A 142 -8.66 -24.05 11.17
C ILE A 142 -8.68 -22.87 12.14
N HIS A 143 -8.80 -23.15 13.43
CA HIS A 143 -8.84 -22.16 14.50
C HIS A 143 -7.68 -22.38 15.49
N ALA A 144 -6.82 -21.38 15.65
CA ALA A 144 -5.83 -21.31 16.73
C ALA A 144 -6.31 -20.25 17.73
N LEU A 145 -7.15 -20.65 18.70
CA LEU A 145 -7.88 -19.70 19.56
C LEU A 145 -7.15 -19.38 20.87
N SER A 146 -6.34 -20.31 21.37
CA SER A 146 -5.59 -20.14 22.63
C SER A 146 -4.09 -20.42 22.49
N GLY A 147 -3.67 -21.07 21.41
CA GLY A 147 -2.29 -21.48 21.19
C GLY A 147 -2.03 -21.78 19.72
N ASP A 148 -0.76 -21.84 19.35
CA ASP A 148 -0.33 -21.94 17.95
C ASP A 148 -0.61 -23.32 17.33
N LEU A 149 -0.68 -23.35 15.99
CA LEU A 149 -0.74 -24.58 15.20
C LEU A 149 0.46 -24.66 14.25
N VAL A 150 1.10 -25.83 14.17
CA VAL A 150 2.21 -26.08 13.25
C VAL A 150 1.89 -27.26 12.36
N PHE A 151 1.99 -27.09 11.05
CA PHE A 151 1.83 -28.13 10.04
C PHE A 151 3.17 -28.39 9.37
N ASN A 152 3.87 -29.42 9.84
CA ASN A 152 5.08 -29.95 9.20
C ASN A 152 4.72 -30.93 8.07
N GLY A 153 3.59 -31.64 8.21
CA GLY A 153 2.96 -32.39 7.13
C GLY A 153 2.25 -31.52 6.10
N GLN A 154 1.96 -32.09 4.92
CA GLN A 154 1.20 -31.40 3.87
C GLN A 154 -0.22 -31.06 4.33
N LEU A 155 -0.69 -29.83 4.10
CA LEU A 155 -2.10 -29.47 4.22
C LEU A 155 -2.76 -29.52 2.83
N SER A 156 -3.84 -30.28 2.70
CA SER A 156 -4.52 -30.49 1.42
C SER A 156 -6.00 -30.10 1.47
N LEU A 157 -6.50 -29.53 0.37
CA LEU A 157 -7.92 -29.32 0.10
C LEU A 157 -8.39 -30.23 -1.03
N ASN A 158 -9.48 -30.97 -0.80
CA ASN A 158 -10.12 -31.80 -1.82
C ASN A 158 -11.62 -31.53 -1.87
N THR A 159 -12.11 -31.16 -3.06
CA THR A 159 -13.48 -30.69 -3.37
C THR A 159 -14.02 -29.50 -2.56
N LEU A 160 -13.31 -29.08 -1.52
CA LEU A 160 -13.63 -27.94 -0.67
C LEU A 160 -13.40 -26.62 -1.41
N ARG A 161 -14.40 -25.72 -1.45
CA ARG A 161 -14.22 -24.39 -2.06
C ARG A 161 -13.62 -23.36 -1.12
N ASN A 162 -13.89 -23.47 0.18
CA ASN A 162 -13.50 -22.45 1.15
C ASN A 162 -13.02 -23.09 2.45
N LEU A 163 -11.75 -22.86 2.77
CA LEU A 163 -11.17 -23.08 4.08
C LEU A 163 -11.04 -21.73 4.79
N ARG A 164 -11.69 -21.59 5.94
CA ARG A 164 -11.54 -20.42 6.82
C ARG A 164 -10.39 -20.64 7.80
N VAL A 165 -9.57 -19.62 8.00
CA VAL A 165 -8.45 -19.66 8.95
C VAL A 165 -8.54 -18.46 9.91
N VAL A 166 -8.49 -18.74 11.20
CA VAL A 166 -8.67 -17.76 12.29
C VAL A 166 -7.67 -18.05 13.39
N ALA A 167 -6.80 -17.09 13.71
CA ALA A 167 -5.76 -17.25 14.72
C ALA A 167 -5.54 -15.94 15.52
N PRO A 168 -6.58 -15.37 16.16
CA PRO A 168 -6.45 -14.08 16.85
C PRO A 168 -5.27 -14.15 17.83
N ASP A 169 -4.33 -13.21 17.71
CA ASP A 169 -3.12 -13.11 18.55
C ASP A 169 -2.20 -14.36 18.56
N HIS A 170 -2.41 -15.29 17.62
CA HIS A 170 -1.68 -16.54 17.49
C HIS A 170 -1.09 -16.74 16.09
N THR A 171 -0.20 -17.73 16.00
CA THR A 171 0.47 -18.10 14.75
C THR A 171 0.00 -19.47 14.26
N ILE A 172 -0.22 -19.58 12.95
CA ILE A 172 -0.32 -20.86 12.27
C ILE A 172 0.84 -20.97 11.28
N GLN A 173 1.65 -22.01 11.42
CA GLN A 173 2.82 -22.24 10.58
C GLN A 173 2.58 -23.40 9.62
N PHE A 174 2.82 -23.17 8.33
CA PHE A 174 2.78 -24.18 7.28
C PHE A 174 4.21 -24.44 6.78
N ASN A 175 4.87 -25.40 7.42
CA ASN A 175 6.20 -25.89 7.04
C ASN A 175 6.11 -26.98 5.96
N GLY A 176 5.02 -27.74 5.95
CA GLY A 176 4.66 -28.62 4.84
C GLY A 176 3.99 -27.86 3.70
N LYS A 177 3.94 -28.51 2.51
CA LYS A 177 3.30 -27.92 1.33
C LYS A 177 1.79 -27.71 1.53
N LEU A 178 1.26 -26.67 0.90
CA LEU A 178 -0.15 -26.50 0.64
C LEU A 178 -0.51 -27.17 -0.68
N ASN A 179 -1.62 -27.92 -0.71
CA ASN A 179 -2.09 -28.61 -1.90
C ASN A 179 -3.59 -28.40 -2.13
N ALA A 180 -3.98 -28.06 -3.35
CA ALA A 180 -5.37 -27.91 -3.76
C ALA A 180 -5.66 -28.84 -4.95
N SER A 181 -6.49 -29.87 -4.74
CA SER A 181 -6.68 -30.96 -5.72
C SER A 181 -7.67 -30.66 -6.86
N GLY A 182 -8.08 -29.40 -7.06
CA GLY A 182 -9.17 -29.06 -7.98
C GLY A 182 -9.21 -27.60 -8.45
N THR A 183 -10.21 -27.33 -9.30
CA THR A 183 -10.50 -26.10 -10.08
C THR A 183 -10.16 -24.75 -9.43
N ASN A 184 -10.08 -23.68 -10.24
CA ASN A 184 -9.83 -22.27 -9.87
C ASN A 184 -10.77 -21.65 -8.81
N THR A 185 -11.61 -22.46 -8.15
CA THR A 185 -12.67 -22.06 -7.22
C THR A 185 -12.35 -22.38 -5.76
N GLN A 186 -11.23 -23.06 -5.47
CA GLN A 186 -10.82 -23.31 -4.09
C GLN A 186 -10.14 -22.06 -3.50
N SER A 187 -10.29 -21.86 -2.20
CA SER A 187 -9.72 -20.70 -1.51
C SER A 187 -9.40 -21.05 -0.06
N MET A 188 -8.29 -20.50 0.42
CA MET A 188 -7.99 -20.38 1.85
C MET A 188 -8.19 -18.92 2.24
N ASN A 189 -9.16 -18.63 3.10
CA ASN A 189 -9.51 -17.28 3.53
C ASN A 189 -9.12 -17.08 4.99
N ILE A 190 -8.16 -16.19 5.21
CA ILE A 190 -7.53 -15.93 6.50
C ILE A 190 -8.10 -14.62 7.04
N TYR A 191 -8.53 -14.61 8.31
CA TYR A 191 -9.26 -13.48 8.90
C TYR A 191 -8.54 -12.80 10.07
N SER A 192 -7.65 -13.50 10.78
CA SER A 192 -6.88 -12.94 11.89
C SER A 192 -5.63 -13.78 12.16
N GLY A 193 -4.68 -13.19 12.89
CA GLY A 193 -3.44 -13.85 13.29
C GLY A 193 -2.31 -13.73 12.28
N VAL A 194 -1.21 -14.40 12.59
CA VAL A 194 -0.04 -14.51 11.71
C VAL A 194 -0.04 -15.90 11.06
N ILE A 195 -0.10 -15.95 9.75
CA ILE A 195 -0.02 -17.21 8.99
C ILE A 195 1.31 -17.25 8.25
N GLN A 196 2.14 -18.24 8.56
CA GLN A 196 3.47 -18.38 7.97
C GLN A 196 3.47 -19.47 6.91
N LEU A 197 3.84 -19.12 5.69
CA LEU A 197 4.03 -20.04 4.57
C LEU A 197 5.53 -20.25 4.36
N ASN A 198 6.02 -21.42 4.79
CA ASN A 198 7.45 -21.75 4.87
C ASN A 198 7.87 -22.83 3.86
N ALA A 199 6.99 -23.22 2.93
CA ALA A 199 7.24 -24.20 1.88
C ALA A 199 6.99 -23.62 0.49
N ASP A 200 7.78 -24.03 -0.50
CA ASP A 200 7.51 -23.73 -1.91
C ASP A 200 6.26 -24.49 -2.38
N ASN A 201 5.24 -23.71 -2.75
CA ASN A 201 3.92 -24.19 -3.17
C ASN A 201 3.65 -23.95 -4.66
N SER A 202 4.66 -23.56 -5.46
CA SER A 202 4.51 -23.16 -6.86
C SER A 202 3.75 -24.19 -7.71
N ASP A 203 4.03 -25.48 -7.49
CA ASP A 203 3.40 -26.57 -8.24
C ASP A 203 2.10 -27.09 -7.62
N THR A 204 1.89 -26.88 -6.32
CA THR A 204 0.84 -27.56 -5.53
C THR A 204 -0.31 -26.64 -5.16
N TRP A 205 -0.09 -25.32 -5.12
CA TRP A 205 -1.10 -24.34 -4.79
C TRP A 205 -1.32 -23.36 -5.93
N LYS A 206 -2.41 -23.54 -6.68
CA LYS A 206 -2.76 -22.71 -7.84
C LYS A 206 -4.03 -21.88 -7.63
N THR A 207 -4.51 -21.84 -6.40
CA THR A 207 -5.84 -21.32 -6.05
C THR A 207 -5.71 -20.10 -5.12
N ARG A 208 -6.83 -19.50 -4.74
CA ARG A 208 -6.85 -18.20 -4.05
C ARG A 208 -6.37 -18.33 -2.60
N ILE A 209 -5.58 -17.36 -2.15
CA ILE A 209 -5.35 -17.08 -0.72
C ILE A 209 -5.95 -15.70 -0.46
N GLY A 210 -6.94 -15.62 0.42
CA GLY A 210 -7.58 -14.37 0.83
C GLY A 210 -7.02 -13.90 2.16
N VAL A 211 -6.54 -12.65 2.20
CA VAL A 211 -6.06 -11.94 3.38
C VAL A 211 -7.13 -10.92 3.79
N ASN A 212 -7.87 -11.23 4.85
CA ASN A 212 -9.05 -10.51 5.31
C ASN A 212 -8.89 -10.08 6.77
N GLY A 213 -9.84 -9.28 7.28
CA GLY A 213 -9.90 -8.91 8.69
C GLY A 213 -8.59 -8.27 9.15
N THR A 214 -7.96 -8.79 10.19
CA THR A 214 -6.67 -8.30 10.73
C THR A 214 -5.50 -9.24 10.45
N ALA A 215 -5.67 -10.19 9.54
CA ALA A 215 -4.67 -11.22 9.26
C ALA A 215 -3.35 -10.67 8.70
N ILE A 216 -2.24 -11.29 9.08
CA ILE A 216 -0.95 -11.13 8.41
C ILE A 216 -0.58 -12.47 7.78
N VAL A 217 -0.33 -12.48 6.47
CA VAL A 217 0.14 -13.68 5.77
C VAL A 217 1.58 -13.48 5.36
N GLN A 218 2.48 -14.25 5.96
CA GLN A 218 3.92 -14.18 5.73
C GLN A 218 4.35 -15.20 4.67
N LEU A 219 4.98 -14.71 3.60
CA LEU A 219 5.67 -15.51 2.61
C LEU A 219 7.15 -15.51 2.97
N ASN A 220 7.65 -16.67 3.42
CA ASN A 220 8.98 -16.79 4.01
C ASN A 220 9.98 -17.53 3.14
N VAL A 221 9.53 -18.12 2.02
CA VAL A 221 10.35 -18.81 1.01
C VAL A 221 9.83 -18.51 -0.39
N ASP A 222 10.67 -18.72 -1.40
CA ASP A 222 10.27 -18.59 -2.80
C ASP A 222 9.08 -19.50 -3.11
N GLY A 223 8.12 -18.96 -3.87
CA GLY A 223 6.93 -19.72 -4.26
C GLY A 223 5.97 -20.04 -3.10
N ALA A 224 6.16 -19.48 -1.90
CA ALA A 224 5.31 -19.75 -0.73
C ALA A 224 3.82 -19.47 -0.98
N GLY A 225 3.51 -18.42 -1.74
CA GLY A 225 2.13 -18.09 -2.12
C GLY A 225 1.52 -19.07 -3.14
N GLY A 226 2.33 -19.92 -3.78
CA GLY A 226 1.98 -20.72 -4.94
C GLY A 226 2.11 -19.96 -6.26
N ALA A 227 1.58 -20.52 -7.35
CA ALA A 227 1.62 -19.89 -8.68
C ALA A 227 0.21 -19.51 -9.17
N SER A 228 0.12 -18.54 -10.08
CA SER A 228 -1.11 -18.16 -10.79
C SER A 228 -1.00 -18.46 -12.29
N THR A 229 -2.07 -18.96 -12.92
CA THR A 229 -2.02 -19.42 -14.32
C THR A 229 -2.76 -18.53 -15.33
N ALA A 230 -3.13 -17.28 -14.96
CA ALA A 230 -3.56 -16.16 -15.84
C ALA A 230 -4.88 -15.43 -15.46
N ASN A 231 -5.47 -15.64 -14.28
CA ASN A 231 -6.67 -14.90 -13.90
C ASN A 231 -6.68 -14.46 -12.43
N THR A 232 -7.44 -13.40 -12.13
CA THR A 232 -7.59 -12.86 -10.78
C THR A 232 -8.23 -13.87 -9.82
N ALA A 233 -9.07 -14.82 -10.28
CA ALA A 233 -9.71 -15.81 -9.40
C ALA A 233 -8.69 -16.67 -8.61
N GLN A 234 -7.47 -16.82 -9.11
CA GLN A 234 -6.37 -17.54 -8.46
C GLN A 234 -5.35 -16.65 -7.71
N ALA A 235 -5.53 -15.33 -7.76
CA ALA A 235 -4.61 -14.38 -7.13
C ALA A 235 -4.57 -14.53 -5.61
N LEU A 236 -3.50 -14.03 -5.00
CA LEU A 236 -3.52 -13.68 -3.59
C LEU A 236 -4.32 -12.39 -3.44
N LEU A 237 -5.45 -12.46 -2.75
CA LEU A 237 -6.33 -11.31 -2.54
C LEU A 237 -6.03 -10.66 -1.19
N VAL A 238 -5.71 -9.38 -1.19
CA VAL A 238 -5.72 -8.53 0.01
C VAL A 238 -7.00 -7.70 0.00
N THR A 239 -7.93 -8.05 0.88
CA THR A 239 -9.26 -7.44 0.96
C THR A 239 -9.18 -6.04 1.57
N GLY A 240 -10.02 -5.13 1.06
CA GLY A 240 -10.09 -3.72 1.46
C GLY A 240 -11.47 -3.34 2.03
N GLY A 241 -11.82 -2.06 1.97
CA GLY A 241 -13.07 -1.53 2.54
C GLY A 241 -12.86 -0.73 3.83
N THR A 242 -13.84 -0.77 4.72
CA THR A 242 -13.84 -0.03 6.01
C THR A 242 -13.14 -0.77 7.14
N GLU A 243 -13.17 -2.10 7.14
CA GLU A 243 -12.74 -2.91 8.30
C GLU A 243 -11.60 -3.88 7.99
N ASN A 244 -11.32 -4.18 6.71
CA ASN A 244 -10.30 -5.15 6.33
C ASN A 244 -8.89 -4.53 6.32
N GLN A 245 -8.13 -4.85 7.36
CA GLN A 245 -6.77 -4.42 7.66
C GLN A 245 -5.70 -5.47 7.35
N GLY A 246 -6.09 -6.58 6.70
CA GLY A 246 -5.20 -7.69 6.40
C GLY A 246 -3.94 -7.28 5.60
N THR A 247 -2.79 -7.88 5.90
CA THR A 247 -1.50 -7.57 5.27
C THR A 247 -0.88 -8.82 4.67
N LEU A 248 -0.48 -8.75 3.39
CA LEU A 248 0.49 -9.67 2.81
C LEU A 248 1.90 -9.21 3.19
N GLU A 249 2.70 -10.07 3.80
CA GLU A 249 4.06 -9.77 4.23
C GLU A 249 5.08 -10.68 3.53
N LEU A 250 6.08 -10.09 2.88
CA LEU A 250 7.20 -10.79 2.26
C LEU A 250 8.40 -10.68 3.19
N ARG A 251 9.10 -11.79 3.41
CA ARG A 251 10.27 -11.86 4.29
C ARG A 251 11.36 -12.69 3.66
N ASN A 252 12.57 -12.63 4.22
CA ASN A 252 13.68 -13.55 3.92
C ASN A 252 14.12 -13.58 2.45
N ASP A 253 14.19 -12.41 1.82
CA ASP A 253 14.68 -12.23 0.45
C ASP A 253 13.93 -13.08 -0.59
N THR A 254 12.61 -13.13 -0.46
CA THR A 254 11.75 -14.02 -1.24
C THR A 254 11.35 -13.45 -2.58
N THR A 255 11.20 -14.34 -3.55
CA THR A 255 10.62 -14.09 -4.86
C THR A 255 9.28 -14.80 -5.00
N THR A 256 8.24 -14.04 -5.37
CA THR A 256 6.93 -14.62 -5.71
C THR A 256 6.44 -14.17 -7.07
N ASN A 257 5.98 -15.12 -7.87
CA ASN A 257 5.39 -14.90 -9.19
C ASN A 257 3.86 -14.89 -9.15
N LYS A 258 3.26 -15.05 -7.98
CA LYS A 258 1.81 -15.10 -7.83
C LYS A 258 1.20 -13.73 -8.06
N TRP A 259 0.15 -13.68 -8.88
CA TRP A 259 -0.64 -12.45 -9.04
C TRP A 259 -1.24 -12.02 -7.70
N ILE A 260 -1.25 -10.72 -7.46
CA ILE A 260 -1.81 -10.10 -6.25
C ILE A 260 -2.98 -9.22 -6.67
N GLU A 261 -4.11 -9.42 -6.03
CA GLU A 261 -5.28 -8.54 -6.13
C GLU A 261 -5.37 -7.72 -4.83
N ILE A 262 -5.38 -6.41 -4.94
CA ILE A 262 -5.47 -5.48 -3.81
C ILE A 262 -6.76 -4.68 -3.94
N GLN A 263 -7.66 -4.82 -2.97
CA GLN A 263 -8.85 -3.99 -2.89
C GLN A 263 -8.55 -2.70 -2.13
N GLY A 264 -8.88 -1.53 -2.70
CA GLY A 264 -8.63 -0.24 -2.06
C GLY A 264 -9.28 -0.11 -0.69
N ARG A 265 -8.58 0.55 0.24
CA ARG A 265 -9.08 0.86 1.59
C ARG A 265 -9.77 2.21 1.64
N TRP A 266 -10.59 2.41 2.68
CA TRP A 266 -11.22 3.68 2.98
C TRP A 266 -10.31 4.55 3.86
N GLU A 267 -10.70 5.81 4.04
CA GLU A 267 -9.92 6.81 4.75
C GLU A 267 -9.55 6.39 6.19
N ASP A 268 -10.48 5.84 6.97
CA ASP A 268 -10.26 5.49 8.38
C ASP A 268 -9.14 4.48 8.61
N ILE A 269 -8.98 3.52 7.69
CA ILE A 269 -7.94 2.49 7.76
C ILE A 269 -6.86 2.69 6.70
N ARG A 270 -6.77 3.90 6.14
CA ARG A 270 -5.80 4.20 5.09
C ARG A 270 -4.39 3.92 5.57
N ASN A 271 -4.02 4.05 6.83
CA ASN A 271 -2.61 3.92 7.21
C ASN A 271 -2.10 2.48 7.38
N VAL A 272 -2.92 1.46 7.12
CA VAL A 272 -2.50 0.06 7.25
C VAL A 272 -1.90 -0.45 5.94
N ALA A 273 -0.74 -1.12 5.98
CA ALA A 273 -0.11 -1.73 4.81
C ALA A 273 -0.99 -2.84 4.21
N GLN A 274 -1.00 -2.99 2.89
CA GLN A 274 -1.66 -4.13 2.23
C GLN A 274 -0.62 -5.13 1.74
N VAL A 275 0.49 -4.62 1.23
CA VAL A 275 1.71 -5.37 0.98
C VAL A 275 2.79 -4.76 1.85
N ARG A 276 3.52 -5.59 2.59
CA ARG A 276 4.69 -5.21 3.38
C ARG A 276 5.87 -6.10 3.00
N SER A 277 7.01 -5.50 2.75
CA SER A 277 8.28 -6.19 2.54
C SER A 277 9.22 -5.93 3.73
N ILE A 278 9.88 -6.98 4.20
CA ILE A 278 10.95 -6.92 5.20
C ILE A 278 12.12 -7.75 4.67
N GLY A 279 13.18 -7.07 4.18
CA GLY A 279 14.29 -7.68 3.45
C GLY A 279 14.25 -7.37 1.95
N ASN A 280 15.10 -8.04 1.18
CA ASN A 280 15.27 -7.82 -0.25
C ASN A 280 14.34 -8.74 -1.05
N ASN A 281 13.05 -8.40 -1.12
CA ASN A 281 12.03 -9.26 -1.70
C ASN A 281 11.67 -8.81 -3.13
N THR A 282 11.24 -9.76 -3.96
CA THR A 282 10.81 -9.50 -5.34
C THR A 282 9.38 -9.98 -5.58
N LEU A 283 8.52 -9.08 -6.05
CA LEU A 283 7.19 -9.39 -6.58
C LEU A 283 7.25 -9.42 -8.11
N GLN A 284 7.25 -10.64 -8.66
CA GLN A 284 7.15 -10.88 -10.10
C GLN A 284 5.71 -11.10 -10.57
N GLY A 285 4.75 -11.30 -9.66
CA GLY A 285 3.35 -11.36 -10.05
C GLY A 285 2.81 -10.01 -10.51
N ARG A 286 1.77 -10.02 -11.36
CA ARG A 286 1.00 -8.80 -11.66
C ARG A 286 0.25 -8.34 -10.42
N ILE A 287 0.18 -7.03 -10.21
CA ILE A 287 -0.63 -6.42 -9.15
C ILE A 287 -1.86 -5.79 -9.79
N TYR A 288 -3.03 -6.19 -9.31
CA TYR A 288 -4.30 -5.65 -9.73
C TYR A 288 -4.94 -4.89 -8.60
N THR A 289 -5.46 -3.70 -8.89
CA THR A 289 -6.21 -2.95 -7.91
C THR A 289 -7.68 -2.84 -8.30
N THR A 290 -8.54 -3.05 -7.30
CA THR A 290 -9.99 -2.94 -7.41
C THR A 290 -10.50 -2.01 -6.31
N ALA A 291 -11.54 -1.22 -6.55
CA ALA A 291 -12.09 -0.38 -5.48
C ALA A 291 -12.98 -1.23 -4.56
N ALA A 292 -12.92 -0.93 -3.26
CA ALA A 292 -13.88 -1.45 -2.29
C ALA A 292 -15.09 -0.50 -2.10
N ALA A 293 -15.14 0.66 -2.78
CA ALA A 293 -15.96 1.81 -2.36
C ALA A 293 -16.52 2.66 -3.51
N ALA A 294 -17.42 3.59 -3.16
CA ALA A 294 -17.89 4.67 -4.02
C ALA A 294 -16.94 5.89 -4.08
N THR A 295 -15.99 6.01 -3.15
CA THR A 295 -14.97 7.08 -3.00
C THR A 295 -13.57 6.61 -3.43
N ASP A 296 -12.60 7.53 -3.44
CA ASP A 296 -11.20 7.26 -3.80
C ASP A 296 -10.58 6.21 -2.85
N GLY A 297 -10.09 5.12 -3.44
CA GLY A 297 -9.53 3.99 -2.70
C GLY A 297 -8.03 4.13 -2.46
N TYR A 298 -7.59 3.81 -1.25
CA TYR A 298 -6.18 3.83 -0.85
C TYR A 298 -5.52 2.47 -1.06
N VAL A 299 -4.36 2.45 -1.73
CA VAL A 299 -3.52 1.26 -1.93
C VAL A 299 -2.16 1.48 -1.29
N ASN A 300 -1.71 0.60 -0.39
CA ASN A 300 -0.43 0.75 0.30
C ASN A 300 0.52 -0.40 0.05
N ILE A 301 1.70 -0.05 -0.47
CA ILE A 301 2.82 -0.96 -0.69
C ILE A 301 4.00 -0.42 0.13
N ASP A 302 4.42 -1.20 1.11
CA ASP A 302 5.40 -0.79 2.11
C ASP A 302 6.67 -1.63 1.98
N SER A 303 7.84 -0.99 1.93
CA SER A 303 9.13 -1.63 2.21
C SER A 303 9.60 -1.17 3.58
N ALA A 304 9.43 -2.02 4.59
CA ALA A 304 9.79 -1.66 5.96
C ALA A 304 11.31 -1.68 6.17
N ALA A 305 12.03 -2.57 5.48
CA ALA A 305 13.49 -2.65 5.45
C ALA A 305 13.93 -3.41 4.18
N GLY A 306 15.16 -3.14 3.70
CA GLY A 306 15.68 -3.73 2.46
C GLY A 306 15.01 -3.15 1.22
N THR A 307 15.14 -3.84 0.08
CA THR A 307 14.55 -3.41 -1.19
C THR A 307 13.36 -4.30 -1.58
N LEU A 308 12.21 -3.71 -1.89
CA LEU A 308 11.11 -4.40 -2.56
C LEU A 308 11.15 -4.11 -4.06
N THR A 309 11.53 -5.10 -4.86
CA THR A 309 11.50 -4.98 -6.32
C THR A 309 10.15 -5.45 -6.87
N LEU A 310 9.47 -4.59 -7.63
CA LEU A 310 8.26 -4.95 -8.38
C LEU A 310 8.64 -5.13 -9.85
N SER A 311 8.58 -6.35 -10.37
CA SER A 311 9.04 -6.69 -11.73
C SER A 311 7.92 -6.71 -12.78
N ASN A 312 6.68 -6.43 -12.39
CA ASN A 312 5.53 -6.39 -13.30
C ASN A 312 4.62 -5.19 -13.04
N ALA A 313 3.73 -4.93 -14.00
CA ALA A 313 2.80 -3.81 -13.94
C ALA A 313 1.91 -3.83 -12.69
N ILE A 314 1.62 -2.64 -12.16
CA ILE A 314 0.49 -2.39 -11.28
C ILE A 314 -0.65 -1.82 -12.14
N GLU A 315 -1.72 -2.59 -12.27
CA GLU A 315 -2.83 -2.32 -13.15
C GLU A 315 -4.09 -1.93 -12.37
N GLN A 316 -4.68 -0.78 -12.72
CA GLN A 316 -6.02 -0.42 -12.24
C GLN A 316 -7.09 -1.05 -13.13
N ILE A 317 -7.94 -1.91 -12.56
CA ILE A 317 -9.03 -2.54 -13.33
C ILE A 317 -10.25 -1.62 -13.45
N GLN A 318 -10.52 -0.78 -12.44
CA GLN A 318 -11.76 0.01 -12.36
C GLN A 318 -11.59 1.46 -12.81
N ILE A 319 -12.69 2.05 -13.26
CA ILE A 319 -12.77 3.41 -13.81
C ILE A 319 -13.07 4.43 -12.69
N ARG A 320 -12.05 4.77 -11.88
CA ARG A 320 -12.12 5.77 -10.78
C ARG A 320 -10.74 6.38 -10.50
N THR A 321 -10.67 7.36 -9.62
CA THR A 321 -9.42 7.78 -8.98
C THR A 321 -9.03 6.78 -7.88
N GLN A 322 -7.74 6.42 -7.84
CA GLN A 322 -7.15 5.66 -6.75
C GLN A 322 -5.85 6.33 -6.32
N LEU A 323 -5.58 6.28 -5.02
CA LEU A 323 -4.34 6.76 -4.46
C LEU A 323 -3.45 5.56 -4.11
N ILE A 324 -2.35 5.40 -4.84
CA ILE A 324 -1.31 4.44 -4.48
C ILE A 324 -0.23 5.12 -3.67
N ARG A 325 0.17 4.47 -2.57
CA ARG A 325 1.18 4.97 -1.65
C ARG A 325 2.28 3.96 -1.47
N PHE A 326 3.49 4.42 -1.73
CA PHE A 326 4.73 3.70 -1.51
C PHE A 326 5.35 4.21 -0.22
N ARG A 327 5.61 3.29 0.72
CA ARG A 327 5.93 3.66 2.11
C ARG A 327 7.10 2.87 2.67
N GLY A 328 7.59 3.35 3.81
CA GLY A 328 8.51 2.61 4.68
C GLY A 328 9.95 3.13 4.62
N ALA A 329 10.81 2.54 5.46
CA ALA A 329 12.22 2.93 5.58
C ALA A 329 13.14 2.20 4.60
N GLY A 330 12.66 1.09 4.02
CA GLY A 330 13.34 0.39 2.93
C GLY A 330 13.00 0.98 1.57
N ASP A 331 13.74 0.55 0.56
CA ASP A 331 13.58 1.00 -0.82
C ASP A 331 12.51 0.20 -1.55
N ILE A 332 11.89 0.81 -2.55
CA ILE A 332 10.96 0.19 -3.49
C ILE A 332 11.48 0.48 -4.90
N ASP A 333 11.73 -0.58 -5.67
CA ASP A 333 12.28 -0.49 -7.02
C ASP A 333 11.24 -0.93 -8.05
N LEU A 334 10.84 0.00 -8.91
CA LEU A 334 9.88 -0.20 -10.00
C LEU A 334 10.53 -0.30 -11.38
N THR A 335 11.87 -0.31 -11.48
CA THR A 335 12.61 -0.26 -12.77
C THR A 335 12.50 -1.54 -13.58
N GLY A 336 12.37 -2.70 -12.92
CA GLY A 336 12.17 -4.00 -13.60
C GLY A 336 10.78 -4.17 -14.21
N ALA A 337 9.83 -3.29 -13.90
CA ALA A 337 8.48 -3.29 -14.43
C ALA A 337 8.33 -2.22 -15.52
N ALA A 338 8.48 -2.59 -16.79
CA ALA A 338 8.37 -1.71 -17.96
C ALA A 338 6.96 -1.08 -18.20
N SER A 339 6.13 -0.96 -17.15
CA SER A 339 4.74 -0.49 -17.14
C SER A 339 4.21 -0.32 -15.70
N SER A 340 5.09 0.03 -14.74
CA SER A 340 4.85 -0.12 -13.30
C SER A 340 3.57 0.55 -12.79
N LEU A 341 3.09 1.61 -13.45
CA LEU A 341 1.73 2.14 -13.25
C LEU A 341 1.07 2.41 -14.60
N CYS A 342 0.12 1.57 -14.99
CA CYS A 342 -0.66 1.77 -16.21
C CYS A 342 -2.18 1.67 -15.98
N GLY A 343 -2.92 2.50 -16.73
CA GLY A 343 -4.37 2.38 -16.86
C GLY A 343 -4.71 1.48 -18.03
N VAL A 344 -5.33 0.31 -17.80
CA VAL A 344 -5.67 -0.63 -18.89
C VAL A 344 -6.94 -0.21 -19.63
N GLY A 345 -6.87 0.80 -20.50
CA GLY A 345 -7.95 1.19 -21.42
C GLY A 345 -9.18 1.85 -20.76
N GLY A 346 -9.45 3.10 -21.12
CA GLY A 346 -10.64 3.86 -20.69
C GLY A 346 -10.27 5.25 -20.17
N THR A 347 -11.05 6.27 -20.53
CA THR A 347 -10.75 7.70 -20.34
C THR A 347 -11.04 8.25 -18.93
N ASN A 348 -10.98 7.44 -17.88
CA ASN A 348 -11.34 7.91 -16.52
C ASN A 348 -10.71 7.03 -15.40
N ARG A 349 -9.49 6.54 -15.63
CA ARG A 349 -8.67 5.80 -14.66
C ARG A 349 -7.53 6.71 -14.23
N ILE A 350 -7.54 7.14 -12.96
CA ILE A 350 -6.59 8.13 -12.46
C ILE A 350 -5.84 7.51 -11.29
N TRP A 351 -4.52 7.38 -11.43
CA TRP A 351 -3.65 7.14 -10.28
C TRP A 351 -3.14 8.48 -9.77
N LYS A 352 -3.39 8.74 -8.49
CA LYS A 352 -2.54 9.61 -7.69
C LYS A 352 -1.45 8.76 -7.06
N VAL A 353 -0.22 9.25 -7.06
CA VAL A 353 0.95 8.52 -6.54
C VAL A 353 1.54 9.32 -5.40
N ALA A 354 1.72 8.69 -4.25
CA ALA A 354 2.46 9.31 -3.15
C ALA A 354 3.59 8.45 -2.62
N LYS A 355 4.71 9.11 -2.35
CA LYS A 355 5.88 8.55 -1.69
C LYS A 355 5.93 9.06 -0.24
N LEU A 356 5.92 8.12 0.71
CA LEU A 356 6.06 8.35 2.15
C LEU A 356 7.15 7.44 2.74
N GLY A 357 7.53 7.63 4.00
CA GLY A 357 8.64 6.93 4.64
C GLY A 357 10.03 7.36 4.18
N ALA A 358 11.06 7.03 4.95
CA ALA A 358 12.43 7.48 4.70
C ALA A 358 13.14 6.85 3.49
N GLY A 359 12.66 5.71 2.97
CA GLY A 359 13.32 4.98 1.88
C GLY A 359 13.21 5.66 0.52
N THR A 360 13.78 5.03 -0.51
CA THR A 360 13.75 5.49 -1.90
C THR A 360 12.72 4.72 -2.71
N LEU A 361 11.84 5.41 -3.42
CA LEU A 361 11.05 4.85 -4.51
C LEU A 361 11.80 5.13 -5.82
N THR A 362 12.29 4.09 -6.47
CA THR A 362 12.97 4.21 -7.76
C THR A 362 12.00 3.89 -8.89
N TYR A 363 11.97 4.76 -9.89
CA TYR A 363 10.97 4.77 -10.94
C TYR A 363 11.64 4.84 -12.31
N ASP A 364 11.39 3.84 -13.14
CA ASP A 364 11.62 3.99 -14.58
C ASP A 364 10.39 4.67 -15.20
N SER A 365 10.52 5.95 -15.52
CA SER A 365 9.48 6.73 -16.19
C SER A 365 9.14 6.26 -17.61
N VAL A 366 9.88 5.32 -18.22
CA VAL A 366 9.49 4.74 -19.52
C VAL A 366 8.17 3.98 -19.37
N GLY A 367 7.16 4.38 -20.15
CA GLY A 367 5.86 3.69 -20.21
C GLY A 367 4.89 4.03 -19.07
N VAL A 368 5.21 5.04 -18.27
CA VAL A 368 4.33 5.54 -17.22
C VAL A 368 3.23 6.38 -17.83
N THR A 369 1.98 6.02 -17.56
CA THR A 369 0.81 6.59 -18.26
C THR A 369 -0.28 7.07 -17.30
N TYR A 370 -0.01 7.12 -15.99
CA TYR A 370 -0.98 7.68 -15.08
C TYR A 370 -1.12 9.19 -15.26
N THR A 371 -2.32 9.70 -14.96
CA THR A 371 -2.70 11.10 -15.23
C THR A 371 -3.09 11.89 -13.97
N GLY A 372 -2.90 11.32 -12.79
CA GLY A 372 -3.14 12.01 -11.52
C GLY A 372 -1.85 12.56 -10.92
N ASP A 373 -2.02 13.24 -9.80
CA ASP A 373 -0.95 13.98 -9.13
C ASP A 373 0.13 13.06 -8.56
N THR A 374 1.34 13.60 -8.43
CA THR A 374 2.48 12.93 -7.81
C THR A 374 2.94 13.73 -6.60
N ALA A 375 3.06 13.08 -5.45
CA ALA A 375 3.51 13.72 -4.22
C ALA A 375 4.65 12.95 -3.55
N VAL A 376 5.70 13.66 -3.15
CA VAL A 376 6.81 13.14 -2.34
C VAL A 376 6.72 13.80 -0.98
N PHE A 377 6.13 13.11 0.00
CA PHE A 377 5.96 13.64 1.35
C PHE A 377 7.16 13.35 2.25
N GLU A 378 7.82 12.21 2.03
CA GLU A 378 8.97 11.78 2.82
C GLU A 378 9.93 10.92 1.98
N GLY A 379 11.22 10.93 2.34
CA GLY A 379 12.25 10.15 1.66
C GLY A 379 12.50 10.63 0.23
N THR A 380 12.84 9.70 -0.67
CA THR A 380 13.22 10.04 -2.05
C THR A 380 12.31 9.36 -3.08
N LEU A 381 11.87 10.10 -4.10
CA LEU A 381 11.41 9.56 -5.38
C LEU A 381 12.53 9.77 -6.41
N ALA A 382 13.15 8.70 -6.89
CA ALA A 382 14.23 8.74 -7.87
C ALA A 382 13.75 8.30 -9.25
N LEU A 383 14.04 9.08 -10.29
CA LEU A 383 13.68 8.80 -11.68
C LEU A 383 14.92 8.35 -12.46
N THR A 384 14.82 7.29 -13.27
CA THR A 384 15.98 6.67 -13.94
C THR A 384 15.93 6.70 -15.48
N THR A 385 15.02 7.46 -16.09
CA THR A 385 14.80 7.43 -17.55
C THR A 385 15.94 7.98 -18.39
N THR A 386 16.16 7.37 -19.55
CA THR A 386 16.92 7.95 -20.66
C THR A 386 15.95 8.39 -21.77
N GLY A 387 15.72 9.71 -21.91
CA GLY A 387 14.97 10.33 -23.02
C GLY A 387 13.46 10.55 -22.78
N GLY A 388 13.08 11.81 -22.56
CA GLY A 388 11.68 12.30 -22.53
C GLY A 388 11.21 12.86 -21.19
N SER A 389 10.15 13.68 -21.20
CA SER A 389 9.52 14.31 -20.01
C SER A 389 9.04 13.26 -19.00
N ALA A 390 9.88 12.95 -18.01
CA ALA A 390 9.52 12.06 -16.93
C ALA A 390 8.28 12.60 -16.19
N LEU A 391 7.32 11.73 -15.87
CA LEU A 391 6.05 12.08 -15.22
C LEU A 391 5.13 13.03 -16.03
N ALA A 392 5.23 13.04 -17.37
CA ALA A 392 4.42 13.92 -18.24
C ALA A 392 2.89 13.85 -18.01
N GLY A 393 2.37 12.72 -17.53
CA GLY A 393 0.95 12.58 -17.22
C GLY A 393 0.52 13.24 -15.91
N SER A 394 1.45 13.53 -15.00
CA SER A 394 1.16 14.13 -13.70
C SER A 394 0.98 15.64 -13.84
N PRO A 395 -0.23 16.21 -13.72
CA PRO A 395 -0.44 17.65 -13.87
C PRO A 395 0.17 18.45 -12.71
N ARG A 396 0.29 17.83 -11.53
CA ARG A 396 0.75 18.47 -10.32
C ARG A 396 1.76 17.58 -9.60
N LEU A 397 2.88 18.18 -9.19
CA LEU A 397 3.96 17.55 -8.46
C LEU A 397 4.17 18.31 -7.15
N THR A 398 4.19 17.61 -6.02
CA THR A 398 4.53 18.20 -4.71
C THR A 398 5.76 17.51 -4.16
N VAL A 399 6.74 18.27 -3.69
CA VAL A 399 7.87 17.77 -2.89
C VAL A 399 7.82 18.48 -1.55
N ALA A 400 7.40 17.77 -0.50
CA ALA A 400 7.26 18.33 0.84
C ALA A 400 8.62 18.64 1.47
N ASP A 401 8.60 19.47 2.52
CA ASP A 401 9.81 19.78 3.28
C ASP A 401 10.51 18.50 3.78
N GLY A 402 11.84 18.48 3.67
CA GLY A 402 12.68 17.31 3.98
C GLY A 402 12.59 16.13 2.99
N ALA A 403 11.72 16.17 1.98
CA ALA A 403 11.62 15.14 0.95
C ALA A 403 12.48 15.48 -0.30
N THR A 404 12.78 14.47 -1.13
CA THR A 404 13.60 14.64 -2.34
C THR A 404 12.95 14.02 -3.58
N LEU A 405 12.88 14.79 -4.65
CA LEU A 405 12.67 14.29 -6.02
C LEU A 405 14.04 14.24 -6.73
N ASP A 406 14.59 13.04 -6.93
CA ASP A 406 15.88 12.86 -7.60
C ASP A 406 15.64 12.61 -9.10
N VAL A 407 16.03 13.60 -9.91
CA VAL A 407 15.96 13.59 -11.37
C VAL A 407 17.34 13.57 -12.02
N SER A 408 18.41 13.40 -11.23
CA SER A 408 19.79 13.47 -11.70
C SER A 408 20.20 12.35 -12.67
N ALA A 409 19.38 11.30 -12.76
CA ALA A 409 19.56 10.22 -13.72
C ALA A 409 18.63 10.34 -14.95
N VAL A 410 17.82 11.41 -15.04
CA VAL A 410 16.97 11.66 -16.21
C VAL A 410 17.85 12.24 -17.32
N ALA A 411 18.00 11.54 -18.45
CA ALA A 411 18.87 12.02 -19.52
C ALA A 411 18.30 13.25 -20.24
N PRO A 412 19.15 14.22 -20.63
CA PRO A 412 18.69 15.47 -21.22
C PRO A 412 18.04 15.26 -22.60
N ASP A 413 16.87 15.86 -22.81
CA ASP A 413 16.21 15.93 -24.14
C ASP A 413 16.73 17.13 -24.95
N VAL A 414 17.26 18.15 -24.26
CA VAL A 414 17.90 19.34 -24.84
C VAL A 414 19.16 19.61 -24.04
N ILE A 415 20.24 20.00 -24.73
CA ILE A 415 21.58 20.28 -24.19
C ILE A 415 21.47 20.98 -22.82
N ASP A 416 21.95 20.30 -21.76
CA ASP A 416 22.11 20.75 -20.37
C ASP A 416 20.90 20.75 -19.40
N VAL A 417 19.72 20.20 -19.75
CA VAL A 417 18.59 20.02 -18.79
C VAL A 417 17.98 18.62 -18.78
N ASP A 418 17.87 18.04 -17.58
CA ASP A 418 17.52 16.64 -17.33
C ASP A 418 16.00 16.42 -17.18
N PHE A 419 15.30 17.27 -16.41
CA PHE A 419 13.87 17.13 -16.12
C PHE A 419 13.05 18.34 -16.55
N THR A 420 12.04 18.13 -17.41
CA THR A 420 11.22 19.22 -17.95
C THR A 420 9.78 19.19 -17.43
N LEU A 421 9.34 20.28 -16.80
CA LEU A 421 7.92 20.58 -16.54
C LEU A 421 7.29 21.16 -17.80
N SER A 422 6.24 20.51 -18.29
CA SER A 422 5.47 20.96 -19.46
C SER A 422 4.52 22.13 -19.15
N ALA A 423 3.94 22.74 -20.20
CA ALA A 423 3.11 23.95 -20.16
C ALA A 423 1.84 23.91 -19.28
N ALA A 424 1.52 22.78 -18.67
CA ALA A 424 0.38 22.61 -17.77
C ALA A 424 0.77 21.90 -16.47
N GLN A 425 2.07 21.73 -16.21
CA GLN A 425 2.57 21.08 -15.02
C GLN A 425 2.97 22.11 -13.97
N THR A 426 2.62 21.80 -12.73
CA THR A 426 3.03 22.56 -11.56
C THR A 426 3.92 21.71 -10.68
N LEU A 427 5.03 22.28 -10.21
CA LEU A 427 5.85 21.73 -9.14
C LEU A 427 5.78 22.67 -7.94
N GLY A 428 5.40 22.15 -6.78
CA GLY A 428 5.36 22.91 -5.54
C GLY A 428 5.92 22.19 -4.32
N GLY A 429 5.80 22.84 -3.17
CA GLY A 429 6.27 22.37 -1.87
C GLY A 429 7.60 22.99 -1.44
N GLY A 430 8.15 22.51 -0.33
CA GLY A 430 9.38 23.03 0.29
C GLY A 430 10.57 22.04 0.27
N GLY A 431 10.50 21.00 -0.55
CA GLY A 431 11.52 19.95 -0.60
C GLY A 431 12.68 20.25 -1.54
N THR A 432 13.43 19.19 -1.86
CA THR A 432 14.58 19.26 -2.77
C THR A 432 14.29 18.53 -4.08
N VAL A 433 14.59 19.16 -5.21
CA VAL A 433 14.77 18.48 -6.50
C VAL A 433 16.27 18.33 -6.74
N LYS A 434 16.75 17.11 -6.96
CA LYS A 434 18.17 16.84 -7.23
C LYS A 434 18.36 16.55 -8.72
N GLY A 435 19.16 17.35 -9.40
CA GLY A 435 19.34 17.31 -10.86
C GLY A 435 18.81 18.57 -11.55
N ASN A 436 19.06 18.67 -12.86
CA ASN A 436 18.74 19.87 -13.64
C ASN A 436 17.25 19.94 -13.98
N VAL A 437 16.66 21.14 -13.90
CA VAL A 437 15.23 21.39 -14.10
C VAL A 437 15.00 22.41 -15.20
N ALA A 438 14.13 22.08 -16.16
CA ALA A 438 13.56 23.01 -17.13
C ALA A 438 12.07 23.20 -16.86
N VAL A 439 11.59 24.43 -16.97
CA VAL A 439 10.17 24.77 -16.86
C VAL A 439 9.75 25.47 -18.14
N ALA A 440 8.96 24.79 -18.96
CA ALA A 440 8.47 25.33 -20.22
C ALA A 440 7.48 26.47 -19.99
N ALA A 441 7.28 27.32 -21.01
CA ALA A 441 6.22 28.32 -21.02
C ALA A 441 4.86 27.70 -20.67
N GLY A 442 4.17 28.29 -19.68
CA GLY A 442 2.92 27.79 -19.10
C GLY A 442 3.08 26.85 -17.90
N GLY A 443 4.26 26.26 -17.69
CA GLY A 443 4.58 25.52 -16.48
C GLY A 443 4.84 26.45 -15.29
N SER A 444 4.71 25.93 -14.07
CA SER A 444 4.82 26.76 -12.86
C SER A 444 5.60 26.10 -11.72
N LEU A 445 6.38 26.92 -11.01
CA LEU A 445 7.01 26.61 -9.72
C LEU A 445 6.27 27.35 -8.59
N LEU A 446 5.91 26.64 -7.53
CA LEU A 446 5.18 27.17 -6.37
C LEU A 446 5.88 26.72 -5.07
N PRO A 447 6.98 27.35 -4.65
CA PRO A 447 7.58 27.07 -3.35
C PRO A 447 6.54 27.17 -2.22
N GLY A 448 6.64 26.30 -1.22
CA GLY A 448 5.75 26.31 -0.03
C GLY A 448 4.34 25.78 -0.21
N ARG A 449 3.79 25.79 -1.43
CA ARG A 449 2.41 25.35 -1.69
C ARG A 449 2.34 23.90 -2.12
N THR A 450 1.44 23.14 -1.50
CA THR A 450 1.12 21.80 -1.97
C THR A 450 0.03 21.86 -3.02
N VAL A 451 0.20 21.07 -4.07
CA VAL A 451 -0.75 21.03 -5.18
C VAL A 451 -1.68 19.81 -5.12
N ASP A 452 -1.53 18.94 -4.12
CA ASP A 452 -2.33 17.73 -3.92
C ASP A 452 -3.17 17.77 -2.61
N GLU A 453 -4.47 18.05 -2.76
CA GLU A 453 -5.44 18.07 -1.66
C GLU A 453 -5.79 16.66 -1.10
N ALA A 454 -5.37 15.57 -1.76
CA ALA A 454 -5.93 14.24 -1.49
C ALA A 454 -5.12 13.36 -0.51
N VAL A 455 -3.88 13.74 -0.14
CA VAL A 455 -2.97 12.81 0.56
C VAL A 455 -2.47 13.31 1.91
N ALA A 456 -2.57 14.60 2.19
CA ALA A 456 -2.35 15.17 3.50
C ALA A 456 -3.09 16.51 3.56
N ALA A 457 -3.55 16.90 4.74
CA ALA A 457 -4.02 18.27 5.01
C ALA A 457 -2.80 19.21 5.04
N TYR A 458 -2.09 19.31 3.92
CA TYR A 458 -1.14 20.38 3.74
C TYR A 458 -1.94 21.60 3.34
N GLU A 459 -1.99 22.56 4.25
CA GLU A 459 -2.49 23.89 3.95
C GLU A 459 -1.47 24.61 3.09
N ASP A 460 -1.94 25.50 2.23
CA ASP A 460 -1.04 26.42 1.54
C ASP A 460 -0.22 27.19 2.59
N SER A 461 1.09 27.21 2.39
CA SER A 461 2.04 27.90 3.25
C SER A 461 3.16 28.50 2.42
N THR A 462 3.91 29.38 3.03
CA THR A 462 5.21 29.83 2.50
C THR A 462 6.25 28.71 2.64
N GLY A 463 7.25 28.69 1.77
CA GLY A 463 8.29 27.66 1.82
C GLY A 463 9.51 27.90 0.93
N SER A 464 10.49 27.01 1.09
CA SER A 464 11.76 27.04 0.36
C SER A 464 11.88 25.83 -0.54
N LEU A 465 11.72 25.99 -1.86
CA LEU A 465 11.99 24.90 -2.82
C LEU A 465 13.47 24.93 -3.20
N SER A 466 14.17 23.80 -3.13
CA SER A 466 15.58 23.69 -3.51
C SER A 466 15.75 22.91 -4.81
N ILE A 467 16.56 23.43 -5.74
CA ILE A 467 17.02 22.75 -6.95
C ILE A 467 18.53 22.55 -6.83
N ASN A 468 18.93 21.31 -6.60
CA ASN A 468 20.33 20.91 -6.51
C ASN A 468 20.84 20.54 -7.92
N GLY A 469 20.91 21.55 -8.78
CA GLY A 469 21.24 21.48 -10.20
C GLY A 469 21.04 22.84 -10.88
N ASP A 470 21.05 22.85 -12.21
CA ASP A 470 20.73 24.04 -13.00
C ASP A 470 19.21 24.23 -13.15
N LEU A 471 18.76 25.48 -13.31
CA LEU A 471 17.38 25.86 -13.57
C LEU A 471 17.27 26.64 -14.88
N ALA A 472 16.44 26.16 -15.81
CA ALA A 472 15.97 26.91 -16.96
C ALA A 472 14.46 27.19 -16.82
N LEU A 473 14.08 28.44 -16.53
CA LEU A 473 12.69 28.85 -16.31
C LEU A 473 12.19 29.73 -17.45
N ASP A 474 11.35 29.19 -18.32
CA ASP A 474 10.55 29.93 -19.32
C ASP A 474 9.07 30.02 -18.91
N GLY A 475 8.73 29.50 -17.72
CA GLY A 475 7.39 29.51 -17.14
C GLY A 475 7.20 30.55 -16.02
N THR A 476 6.34 30.24 -15.06
CA THR A 476 6.01 31.14 -13.94
C THR A 476 6.63 30.65 -12.62
N LEU A 477 7.28 31.55 -11.88
CA LEU A 477 7.51 31.37 -10.44
C LEU A 477 6.40 32.10 -9.69
N VAL A 478 5.63 31.39 -8.88
CA VAL A 478 4.66 32.00 -7.97
C VAL A 478 5.37 32.25 -6.64
N TRP A 479 5.33 33.49 -6.19
CA TRP A 479 5.93 33.92 -4.94
C TRP A 479 4.82 34.39 -3.99
N SER A 480 4.71 33.72 -2.85
CA SER A 480 3.76 34.06 -1.81
C SER A 480 4.42 34.77 -0.62
N LEU A 481 3.69 35.71 -0.02
CA LEU A 481 4.03 36.37 1.24
C LEU A 481 3.05 35.89 2.32
N GLY A 482 3.54 35.22 3.35
CA GLY A 482 2.76 34.70 4.47
C GLY A 482 2.78 35.61 5.71
N ALA A 483 3.79 36.47 5.84
CA ALA A 483 3.87 37.49 6.89
C ALA A 483 4.57 38.76 6.39
N LEU A 484 4.19 39.92 6.93
CA LEU A 484 4.79 41.21 6.58
C LEU A 484 6.21 41.35 7.14
N SER A 485 7.18 40.75 6.46
CA SER A 485 8.57 40.57 6.92
C SER A 485 9.53 40.41 5.74
N GLU A 486 10.79 40.79 5.93
CA GLU A 486 11.89 40.67 4.94
C GLU A 486 12.99 39.69 5.38
N VAL A 487 12.88 39.07 6.57
CA VAL A 487 14.04 38.44 7.24
C VAL A 487 13.97 36.92 7.42
N ASN A 488 12.84 36.27 7.13
CA ASN A 488 12.69 34.80 7.28
C ASN A 488 12.25 34.13 5.96
N PRO A 489 13.15 34.01 4.96
CA PRO A 489 12.84 33.31 3.72
C PRO A 489 12.45 31.86 3.99
N GLY A 490 11.47 31.35 3.25
CA GLY A 490 10.89 30.02 3.42
C GLY A 490 9.94 29.88 4.61
N VAL A 491 9.75 30.92 5.42
CA VAL A 491 8.81 30.94 6.55
C VAL A 491 7.84 32.10 6.46
N ASP A 492 8.33 33.33 6.22
CA ASP A 492 7.47 34.50 6.08
C ASP A 492 7.12 34.78 4.61
N PHE A 493 7.96 34.31 3.68
CA PHE A 493 7.78 34.44 2.24
C PHE A 493 8.47 33.30 1.51
N ASP A 494 8.05 33.05 0.27
CA ASP A 494 8.61 31.99 -0.54
C ASP A 494 10.04 32.28 -1.01
N THR A 495 10.83 31.22 -1.17
CA THR A 495 12.14 31.31 -1.81
C THR A 495 12.41 30.08 -2.67
N LEU A 496 13.17 30.30 -3.74
CA LEU A 496 13.69 29.24 -4.61
C LEU A 496 15.21 29.24 -4.51
N SER A 497 15.80 28.18 -3.96
CA SER A 497 17.24 28.01 -3.90
C SER A 497 17.71 27.16 -5.09
N VAL A 498 18.76 27.59 -5.78
CA VAL A 498 19.34 26.88 -6.93
C VAL A 498 20.84 26.80 -6.74
N THR A 499 21.40 25.58 -6.69
CA THR A 499 22.85 25.42 -6.49
C THR A 499 23.67 25.61 -7.76
N GLY A 500 23.06 25.42 -8.93
CA GLY A 500 23.69 25.61 -10.24
C GLY A 500 23.29 26.93 -10.90
N ASN A 501 23.36 26.95 -12.24
CA ASN A 501 23.06 28.13 -13.06
C ASN A 501 21.56 28.41 -13.14
N VAL A 502 21.19 29.70 -13.20
CA VAL A 502 19.80 30.15 -13.42
C VAL A 502 19.67 30.84 -14.77
N ALA A 503 18.91 30.23 -15.68
CA ALA A 503 18.53 30.80 -16.96
C ALA A 503 17.04 31.17 -16.97
N LEU A 504 16.72 32.46 -17.03
CA LEU A 504 15.35 32.96 -17.18
C LEU A 504 15.06 33.25 -18.66
N GLY A 505 14.04 32.59 -19.20
CA GLY A 505 13.61 32.71 -20.60
C GLY A 505 12.77 33.96 -20.88
N GLU A 506 12.45 34.20 -22.16
CA GLU A 506 11.67 35.36 -22.59
C GLU A 506 10.22 35.36 -22.07
N ASN A 507 9.68 34.19 -21.72
CA ASN A 507 8.34 34.05 -21.16
C ASN A 507 8.35 33.98 -19.62
N SER A 508 9.52 34.09 -18.98
CA SER A 508 9.64 33.98 -17.53
C SER A 508 8.81 35.05 -16.80
N GLN A 509 7.95 34.62 -15.87
CA GLN A 509 7.12 35.51 -15.07
C GLN A 509 7.34 35.27 -13.57
N LEU A 510 7.35 36.36 -12.80
CA LEU A 510 7.15 36.31 -11.35
C LEU A 510 5.69 36.68 -11.04
N ALA A 511 4.91 35.73 -10.54
CA ALA A 511 3.54 35.98 -10.10
C ALA A 511 3.50 36.25 -8.60
N LEU A 512 2.89 37.36 -8.20
CA LEU A 512 2.78 37.74 -6.79
C LEU A 512 1.48 37.20 -6.20
N ASP A 513 1.59 36.52 -5.05
CA ASP A 513 0.44 35.96 -4.36
C ASP A 513 0.39 36.40 -2.88
N PHE A 514 -0.63 37.16 -2.53
CA PHE A 514 -0.87 37.62 -1.16
C PHE A 514 -2.01 36.86 -0.48
N SER A 515 -2.45 35.72 -1.04
CA SER A 515 -3.60 34.97 -0.53
C SER A 515 -3.40 34.43 0.89
N LEU A 516 -2.15 34.21 1.30
CA LEU A 516 -1.78 33.79 2.66
C LEU A 516 -1.89 34.90 3.71
N LEU A 517 -1.89 36.17 3.28
CA LEU A 517 -2.15 37.29 4.17
C LEU A 517 -3.65 37.49 4.36
N ASP A 518 -4.03 37.92 5.56
CA ASP A 518 -5.35 38.52 5.80
C ASP A 518 -5.57 39.68 4.82
N GLU A 519 -6.80 39.83 4.32
CA GLU A 519 -7.16 40.88 3.33
C GLU A 519 -6.70 42.28 3.77
N SER A 520 -6.79 42.60 5.08
CA SER A 520 -6.36 43.89 5.63
C SER A 520 -4.85 44.15 5.63
N MET A 521 -4.04 43.11 5.42
CA MET A 521 -2.57 43.18 5.39
C MET A 521 -2.00 43.30 3.98
N ARG A 522 -2.82 43.08 2.95
CA ARG A 522 -2.39 43.02 1.55
C ARG A 522 -2.12 44.41 0.96
N PRO A 523 -1.30 44.52 -0.10
CA PRO A 523 -1.06 45.80 -0.77
C PRO A 523 -2.28 46.28 -1.58
N ASP A 524 -3.17 45.37 -1.97
CA ASP A 524 -4.40 45.63 -2.74
C ASP A 524 -5.63 45.92 -1.86
N ALA A 525 -5.44 45.93 -0.53
CA ALA A 525 -6.50 46.27 0.41
C ALA A 525 -7.01 47.71 0.19
N ALA A 526 -8.29 47.95 0.45
CA ALA A 526 -8.88 49.30 0.36
C ALA A 526 -8.16 50.34 1.24
N THR A 527 -7.59 49.88 2.36
CA THR A 527 -6.68 50.64 3.22
C THR A 527 -5.42 49.80 3.47
N PRO A 528 -4.36 49.95 2.64
CA PRO A 528 -3.16 49.13 2.76
C PRO A 528 -2.50 49.25 4.13
N HIS A 529 -1.95 48.13 4.62
CA HIS A 529 -1.23 48.10 5.89
C HIS A 529 0.02 48.99 5.85
N SER A 530 0.36 49.62 6.98
CA SER A 530 1.47 50.59 7.09
C SER A 530 2.85 50.07 6.66
N PHE A 531 3.02 48.75 6.64
CA PHE A 531 4.18 48.08 6.06
C PHE A 531 4.45 48.59 4.64
N TRP A 532 3.43 48.60 3.77
CA TRP A 532 3.55 49.00 2.37
C TRP A 532 3.85 50.50 2.14
N PHE A 533 4.07 51.31 3.18
CA PHE A 533 4.50 52.71 3.03
C PHE A 533 6.02 52.89 3.03
N SER A 534 6.79 51.81 3.17
CA SER A 534 8.24 51.77 3.01
C SER A 534 8.65 50.92 1.82
N GLN A 535 9.87 51.15 1.33
CA GLN A 535 10.50 50.25 0.36
C GLN A 535 10.86 48.94 1.06
N HIS A 536 10.64 47.81 0.37
CA HIS A 536 10.95 46.47 0.87
C HIS A 536 11.67 45.65 -0.20
N SER A 537 12.46 44.67 0.23
CA SER A 537 13.09 43.73 -0.67
C SER A 537 13.09 42.30 -0.14
N TRP A 538 12.84 41.34 -1.04
CA TRP A 538 12.86 39.91 -0.75
C TRP A 538 13.76 39.19 -1.74
N LYS A 539 14.62 38.30 -1.25
CA LYS A 539 15.39 37.40 -2.11
C LYS A 539 14.48 36.26 -2.58
N VAL A 540 14.01 36.32 -3.83
CA VAL A 540 13.06 35.35 -4.40
C VAL A 540 13.75 34.14 -5.01
N ILE A 541 14.92 34.34 -5.62
CA ILE A 541 15.80 33.26 -6.08
C ILE A 541 17.15 33.45 -5.40
N ASP A 542 17.63 32.42 -4.71
CA ASP A 542 18.99 32.34 -4.17
C ASP A 542 19.82 31.41 -5.04
N ALA A 543 20.71 31.97 -5.87
CA ALA A 543 21.48 31.22 -6.85
C ALA A 543 22.93 31.02 -6.39
N GLY A 544 23.48 29.81 -6.65
CA GLY A 544 24.86 29.45 -6.32
C GLY A 544 25.89 30.02 -7.29
N ASP A 545 25.61 29.94 -8.60
CA ASP A 545 26.38 30.56 -9.68
C ASP A 545 25.38 31.12 -10.72
N ASN A 546 25.66 32.28 -11.30
CA ASN A 546 24.88 32.82 -12.42
C ASN A 546 25.78 33.71 -13.28
N ASP A 547 26.44 33.11 -14.27
CA ASP A 547 27.30 33.84 -15.20
C ASP A 547 26.52 34.75 -16.18
N GLY A 548 25.18 34.81 -16.08
CA GLY A 548 24.30 35.66 -16.87
C GLY A 548 23.54 36.69 -16.05
N GLY A 549 23.33 37.88 -16.61
CA GLY A 549 22.30 38.81 -16.12
C GLY A 549 20.93 38.33 -16.58
N THR A 550 20.27 37.47 -15.80
CA THR A 550 18.94 36.92 -16.11
C THR A 550 17.95 37.39 -15.05
N ASN A 551 17.12 38.36 -15.43
CA ASN A 551 16.01 38.85 -14.63
C ASN A 551 14.69 38.34 -15.23
N PHE A 552 13.61 38.32 -14.46
CA PHE A 552 12.29 37.94 -14.98
C PHE A 552 11.89 38.85 -16.15
N ALA A 553 11.30 38.27 -17.19
CA ALA A 553 10.80 39.01 -18.34
C ALA A 553 9.56 39.87 -17.99
N GLY A 554 8.80 39.46 -16.96
CA GLY A 554 7.70 40.24 -16.42
C GLY A 554 7.30 39.86 -15.00
N ILE A 555 6.48 40.71 -14.40
CA ILE A 555 5.81 40.46 -13.13
C ILE A 555 4.31 40.47 -13.40
N SER A 556 3.61 39.42 -12.96
CA SER A 556 2.15 39.41 -12.91
C SER A 556 1.71 39.97 -11.56
N GLU A 557 1.43 41.28 -11.54
CA GLU A 557 1.08 42.02 -10.33
C GLU A 557 -0.37 41.78 -9.85
N VAL A 558 -0.56 41.87 -8.54
CA VAL A 558 -1.88 42.10 -7.92
C VAL A 558 -2.16 43.61 -8.00
N ALA A 559 -3.43 44.01 -8.13
CA ALA A 559 -3.80 45.42 -8.26
C ALA A 559 -3.26 46.27 -7.10
N THR A 560 -2.37 47.22 -7.37
CA THR A 560 -1.81 48.14 -6.37
C THR A 560 -2.41 49.55 -6.50
N PRO A 561 -2.34 50.36 -5.42
CA PRO A 561 -2.60 51.80 -5.52
C PRO A 561 -1.73 52.48 -6.59
N GLU A 562 -2.23 53.57 -7.17
CA GLU A 562 -1.51 54.33 -8.18
C GLU A 562 -0.14 54.81 -7.66
N GLY A 563 0.91 54.61 -8.45
CA GLY A 563 2.28 55.03 -8.14
C GLY A 563 3.09 54.04 -7.28
N TRP A 564 2.51 52.92 -6.86
CA TRP A 564 3.21 51.82 -6.21
C TRP A 564 3.69 50.84 -7.27
N SER A 565 4.86 50.23 -7.09
CA SER A 565 5.42 49.32 -8.10
C SER A 565 6.22 48.18 -7.50
N PHE A 566 6.13 47.02 -8.16
CA PHE A 566 7.04 45.91 -7.94
C PHE A 566 8.02 45.83 -9.11
N MET A 567 9.28 45.52 -8.81
CA MET A 567 10.28 45.24 -9.82
C MET A 567 11.22 44.15 -9.32
N THR A 568 11.86 43.44 -10.23
CA THR A 568 12.91 42.49 -9.89
C THR A 568 14.27 43.08 -10.23
N VAL A 569 15.27 42.78 -9.41
CA VAL A 569 16.66 43.18 -9.62
C VAL A 569 17.60 42.00 -9.40
N VAL A 570 18.70 41.97 -10.15
CA VAL A 570 19.73 40.94 -9.98
C VAL A 570 20.70 41.40 -8.89
N GLY A 571 21.00 40.49 -7.97
CA GLY A 571 21.95 40.68 -6.89
C GLY A 571 23.38 40.91 -7.40
N THR A 572 24.23 41.45 -6.53
CA THR A 572 25.63 41.77 -6.84
C THR A 572 26.53 41.33 -5.69
N GLY A 573 27.84 41.22 -5.93
CA GLY A 573 28.79 40.85 -4.88
C GLY A 573 28.62 39.39 -4.47
N GLU A 574 28.42 39.14 -3.17
CA GLU A 574 28.20 37.79 -2.62
C GLU A 574 26.85 37.18 -3.07
N ASP A 575 25.92 38.02 -3.52
CA ASP A 575 24.61 37.61 -4.06
C ASP A 575 24.56 37.72 -5.60
N ALA A 576 25.72 37.72 -6.27
CA ALA A 576 25.76 37.79 -7.73
C ALA A 576 24.99 36.62 -8.34
N GLY A 577 23.93 36.93 -9.07
CA GLY A 577 23.08 35.92 -9.71
C GLY A 577 21.74 35.65 -9.06
N SER A 578 21.61 35.98 -7.78
CA SER A 578 20.33 35.91 -7.06
C SER A 578 19.36 36.96 -7.58
N VAL A 579 18.05 36.69 -7.48
CA VAL A 579 17.00 37.63 -7.90
C VAL A 579 16.27 38.13 -6.68
N TYR A 580 16.11 39.45 -6.61
CA TYR A 580 15.38 40.13 -5.56
C TYR A 580 14.10 40.74 -6.12
N LEU A 581 12.99 40.55 -5.43
CA LEU A 581 11.78 41.37 -5.58
C LEU A 581 11.98 42.65 -4.76
N VAL A 582 11.71 43.79 -5.37
CA VAL A 582 11.76 45.10 -4.73
C VAL A 582 10.40 45.76 -4.89
N TYR A 583 9.81 46.15 -3.76
CA TYR A 583 8.61 46.95 -3.70
C TYR A 583 8.98 48.40 -3.40
N VAL A 584 8.45 49.33 -4.19
CA VAL A 584 8.64 50.78 -4.00
C VAL A 584 7.26 51.45 -3.86
N PRO A 585 6.96 52.07 -2.71
CA PRO A 585 5.76 52.90 -2.56
C PRO A 585 5.90 54.17 -3.39
N GLU A 586 4.80 54.89 -3.60
CA GLU A 586 4.80 56.19 -4.31
C GLU A 586 6.05 57.03 -3.95
N PRO A 587 6.81 57.54 -4.94
CA PRO A 587 8.02 58.27 -4.64
C PRO A 587 7.65 59.51 -3.84
N SER A 588 7.99 59.53 -2.55
CA SER A 588 8.06 60.79 -1.82
C SER A 588 8.97 61.72 -2.63
N MET A 589 8.60 63.01 -2.77
CA MET A 589 9.36 63.99 -3.57
C MET A 589 10.86 64.08 -3.21
N CYS A 590 11.29 63.50 -2.08
CA CYS A 590 12.72 63.33 -1.71
C CYS A 590 13.45 62.23 -2.50
N THR A 591 12.78 61.15 -2.92
CA THR A 591 13.40 59.99 -3.58
C THR A 591 13.73 60.27 -5.05
N LEU A 592 12.92 61.10 -5.72
CA LEU A 592 13.17 61.54 -7.10
C LEU A 592 14.47 62.37 -7.22
N LEU A 593 14.87 63.06 -6.15
CA LEU A 593 16.13 63.81 -6.10
C LEU A 593 17.38 62.91 -5.94
N LEU A 594 17.25 61.76 -5.27
CA LEU A 594 18.36 60.83 -5.03
C LEU A 594 18.62 59.89 -6.23
N LEU A 595 17.58 59.40 -6.91
CA LEU A 595 17.77 58.62 -8.15
C LEU A 595 18.35 59.47 -9.28
N ALA A 596 17.98 60.75 -9.38
CA ALA A 596 18.60 61.68 -10.32
C ALA A 596 20.10 61.94 -10.00
N ALA A 597 20.50 61.91 -8.73
CA ALA A 597 21.89 62.11 -8.32
C ALA A 597 22.78 60.87 -8.58
N ALA A 598 22.23 59.65 -8.44
CA ALA A 598 22.94 58.41 -8.75
C ALA A 598 23.21 58.24 -10.25
N GLY A 599 22.24 58.58 -11.11
CA GLY A 599 22.44 58.63 -12.57
C GLY A 599 23.44 59.70 -13.03
N TRP A 600 23.57 60.80 -12.29
CA TRP A 600 24.50 61.89 -12.63
C TRP A 600 25.94 61.61 -12.21
N LEU A 601 26.17 60.81 -11.15
CA LEU A 601 27.53 60.45 -10.71
C LEU A 601 28.22 59.40 -11.61
N VAL A 602 27.47 58.53 -12.28
CA VAL A 602 28.02 57.53 -13.21
C VAL A 602 28.44 58.17 -14.55
N GLY A 603 27.89 59.33 -14.91
CA GLY A 603 28.16 60.01 -16.20
C GLY A 603 29.43 60.87 -16.29
N ARG A 604 30.23 61.03 -15.22
CA ARG A 604 31.39 61.95 -15.21
C ARG A 604 32.75 61.32 -14.90
N GLY A 605 32.86 60.00 -14.86
CA GLY A 605 34.10 59.27 -14.56
C GLY A 605 35.06 59.01 -15.73
N GLY A 606 34.81 59.53 -16.94
CA GLY A 606 35.60 59.22 -18.13
C GLY A 606 36.07 60.44 -18.90
N LYS A 607 37.21 61.03 -18.48
CA LYS A 607 38.20 61.73 -19.33
C LYS A 607 39.36 62.26 -18.47
N ARG A 608 40.45 61.48 -18.43
CA ARG A 608 41.81 61.99 -18.58
C ARG A 608 42.52 61.12 -19.59
#